data_AF-A0A2W4L1X3-F1
#
_entry.id   AF-A0A2W4L1X3-F1
#
_cell.length_a   1.000
_cell.length_b   1.000
_cell.length_c   1.000
_cell.angle_alpha   90.00
_cell.angle_beta   90.00
_cell.angle_gamma   90.00
#
_symmetry.space_group_name_H-M   'P 1'
#
loop_
_entity.id
_entity.type
_entity.pdbx_description
1 polymer ?
#
loop_
_entity_poly.entity_id
_entity_poly.type
_entity_poly.pdbx_seq_one_letter_code
_entity_poly.pdbx_strand_id
1 'polypeptide(L)'
;VTIAAARRGLALFGDSWAVGLWTFSTEVDGARPWRENVPIGPLTAQRAQLAAALNAIRPKVNGGTGLYDTTLAAYKAVQEDWEPGRVNSVVVMTDGVNENPAGISRKKLLDELRRIADPERPIQVIMIGIGSGVNKEELESIVEVTGGGAFVAEDPTKIGDIFLKAISLRPRANR
;
A
#
# COMPACT_ATOMS: atom_id res chain seq x y z
N VAL A 1 -6.31 13.55 -6.81
CA VAL A 1 -6.87 12.44 -7.63
C VAL A 1 -6.71 11.08 -6.95
N THR A 2 -5.59 10.81 -6.26
CA THR A 2 -5.31 9.59 -5.47
C THR A 2 -6.46 9.15 -4.54
N ILE A 3 -7.00 10.07 -3.72
CA ILE A 3 -8.10 9.78 -2.79
C ILE A 3 -9.36 9.30 -3.53
N ALA A 4 -9.66 9.88 -4.70
CA ALA A 4 -10.82 9.48 -5.49
C ALA A 4 -10.68 8.06 -6.03
N ALA A 5 -9.47 7.66 -6.45
CA ALA A 5 -9.20 6.29 -6.87
C ALA A 5 -9.33 5.30 -5.71
N ALA A 6 -8.75 5.61 -4.54
CA ALA A 6 -8.89 4.79 -3.33
C ALA A 6 -10.36 4.64 -2.90
N ARG A 7 -11.17 5.70 -2.99
CA ARG A 7 -12.62 5.64 -2.71
C ARG A 7 -13.39 4.76 -3.70
N ARG A 8 -13.13 4.89 -5.00
CA ARG A 8 -13.72 4.01 -6.02
C ARG A 8 -13.34 2.56 -5.77
N GLY A 9 -12.09 2.34 -5.42
CA GLY A 9 -11.56 1.07 -4.95
C GLY A 9 -12.35 0.45 -3.80
N LEU A 10 -12.49 1.20 -2.70
CA LEU A 10 -13.24 0.77 -1.52
C LEU A 10 -14.70 0.41 -1.85
N ALA A 11 -15.34 1.14 -2.78
CA ALA A 11 -16.70 0.88 -3.21
C ALA A 11 -16.88 -0.45 -3.96
N LEU A 12 -15.80 -1.05 -4.47
CA LEU A 12 -15.83 -2.31 -5.20
C LEU A 12 -15.50 -3.52 -4.33
N PHE A 13 -14.96 -3.30 -3.14
CA PHE A 13 -14.73 -4.38 -2.20
C PHE A 13 -16.05 -4.88 -1.65
N GLY A 14 -16.26 -6.20 -1.69
CA GLY A 14 -17.39 -6.84 -1.05
C GLY A 14 -17.28 -6.80 0.48
N ASP A 15 -18.39 -7.01 1.17
CA ASP A 15 -18.45 -6.93 2.63
C ASP A 15 -17.62 -8.01 3.35
N SER A 16 -17.29 -9.09 2.66
CA SER A 16 -16.43 -10.17 3.18
C SER A 16 -14.95 -9.80 3.28
N TRP A 17 -14.55 -8.61 2.82
CA TRP A 17 -13.16 -8.14 2.84
C TRP A 17 -12.81 -7.54 4.19
N ALA A 18 -11.54 -7.69 4.59
CA ALA A 18 -10.93 -6.94 5.68
C ALA A 18 -9.94 -5.92 5.10
N VAL A 19 -10.00 -4.67 5.54
CA VAL A 19 -9.22 -3.57 4.94
C VAL A 19 -8.80 -2.56 6.01
N GLY A 20 -7.50 -2.33 6.16
CA GLY A 20 -6.95 -1.20 6.90
C GLY A 20 -6.65 0.00 5.98
N LEU A 21 -6.40 1.16 6.58
CA LEU A 21 -5.98 2.37 5.87
C LEU A 21 -4.84 3.05 6.61
N TRP A 22 -3.73 3.24 5.92
CA TRP A 22 -2.57 3.96 6.42
C TRP A 22 -2.29 5.18 5.54
N THR A 23 -1.70 6.21 6.14
CA THR A 23 -1.15 7.38 5.45
C THR A 23 0.34 7.45 5.74
N PHE A 24 1.12 7.96 4.79
CA PHE A 24 2.56 8.10 4.98
C PHE A 24 3.11 9.34 4.29
N SER A 25 4.22 9.84 4.84
CA SER A 25 5.03 10.99 4.41
C SER A 25 6.30 11.01 5.28
N THR A 26 7.22 11.96 5.13
CA THR A 26 8.25 12.16 6.16
C THR A 26 7.62 12.74 7.42
N GLU A 27 8.13 12.36 8.59
CA GLU A 27 7.78 12.93 9.89
C GLU A 27 6.25 13.01 10.13
N VAL A 28 5.55 11.89 9.90
CA VAL A 28 4.10 11.81 10.14
C VAL A 28 3.80 11.71 11.62
N ASP A 29 4.63 10.96 12.35
CA ASP A 29 4.53 10.78 13.79
C ASP A 29 5.93 10.68 14.42
N GLY A 30 6.53 11.84 14.70
CA GLY A 30 7.94 11.92 15.07
C GLY A 30 8.82 11.39 13.95
N ALA A 31 9.72 10.45 14.25
CA ALA A 31 10.58 9.81 13.25
C ALA A 31 9.84 8.77 12.37
N ARG A 32 8.60 8.40 12.72
CA ARG A 32 7.84 7.39 11.98
C ARG A 32 7.18 8.02 10.75
N PRO A 33 7.43 7.50 9.54
CA PRO A 33 6.91 8.10 8.31
C PRO A 33 5.48 7.67 7.96
N TRP A 34 4.77 6.99 8.85
CA TRP A 34 3.42 6.50 8.59
C TRP A 34 2.53 6.63 9.81
N ARG A 35 1.22 6.61 9.56
CA ARG A 35 0.18 6.54 10.57
C ARG A 35 -0.88 5.56 10.10
N GLU A 36 -1.22 4.62 10.97
CA GLU A 36 -2.43 3.84 10.82
C GLU A 36 -3.64 4.74 11.10
N ASN A 37 -4.49 4.93 10.10
CA ASN A 37 -5.73 5.71 10.23
C ASN A 37 -6.90 4.80 10.65
N VAL A 38 -6.91 3.57 10.12
CA VAL A 38 -7.90 2.54 10.42
C VAL A 38 -7.17 1.19 10.43
N PRO A 39 -7.27 0.39 11.51
CA PRO A 39 -6.68 -0.95 11.56
C PRO A 39 -7.35 -1.89 10.56
N ILE A 40 -6.69 -3.00 10.24
CA ILE A 40 -7.28 -4.04 9.38
C ILE A 40 -8.49 -4.65 10.09
N GLY A 41 -9.64 -4.63 9.42
CA GLY A 41 -10.85 -5.23 9.97
C GLY A 41 -11.97 -5.35 8.93
N PRO A 42 -13.04 -6.12 9.24
CA PRO A 42 -14.11 -6.43 8.28
C PRO A 42 -14.84 -5.19 7.79
N LEU A 43 -15.05 -5.09 6.47
CA LEU A 43 -15.74 -3.96 5.86
C LEU A 43 -17.20 -3.83 6.32
N THR A 44 -17.86 -4.92 6.69
CA THR A 44 -19.19 -4.90 7.32
C THR A 44 -19.27 -3.93 8.51
N ALA A 45 -18.20 -3.81 9.29
CA ALA A 45 -18.15 -2.97 10.49
C ALA A 45 -17.56 -1.58 10.22
N GLN A 46 -16.55 -1.46 9.33
CA GLN A 46 -15.72 -0.26 9.24
C GLN A 46 -15.73 0.47 7.90
N ARG A 47 -16.58 0.08 6.94
CA ARG A 47 -16.63 0.74 5.61
C ARG A 47 -16.88 2.25 5.71
N ALA A 48 -17.79 2.68 6.58
CA ALA A 48 -18.07 4.11 6.80
C ALA A 48 -16.86 4.85 7.40
N GLN A 49 -16.17 4.23 8.35
CA GLN A 49 -14.96 4.77 8.96
C GLN A 49 -13.83 4.92 7.94
N LEU A 50 -13.60 3.92 7.09
CA LEU A 50 -12.62 3.99 6.00
C LEU A 50 -12.94 5.10 5.01
N ALA A 51 -14.22 5.24 4.61
CA ALA A 51 -14.64 6.30 3.72
C ALA A 51 -14.43 7.70 4.34
N ALA A 52 -14.73 7.87 5.62
CA ALA A 52 -14.49 9.10 6.36
C ALA A 52 -12.99 9.40 6.48
N ALA A 53 -12.18 8.40 6.84
CA ALA A 53 -10.73 8.54 6.95
C ALA A 53 -10.09 8.93 5.60
N LEU A 54 -10.48 8.29 4.50
CA LEU A 54 -10.05 8.65 3.15
C LEU A 54 -10.37 10.12 2.81
N ASN A 55 -11.57 10.60 3.17
CA ASN A 55 -11.97 11.98 2.93
C ASN A 55 -11.22 13.00 3.81
N ALA A 56 -10.66 12.57 4.94
CA ALA A 56 -9.88 13.41 5.84
C ALA A 56 -8.41 13.52 5.42
N ILE A 57 -7.91 12.66 4.53
CA ILE A 57 -6.51 12.70 4.07
C ILE A 57 -6.24 14.04 3.37
N ARG A 58 -5.16 14.70 3.78
CA ARG A 58 -4.61 15.89 3.13
C ARG A 58 -3.14 15.66 2.83
N PRO A 59 -2.64 16.02 1.63
CA PRO A 59 -1.22 16.01 1.35
C PRO A 59 -0.47 16.86 2.39
N LYS A 60 0.66 16.36 2.89
CA LYS A 60 1.53 17.14 3.78
C LYS A 60 2.30 18.13 2.91
N VAL A 61 2.10 19.42 3.17
CA VAL A 61 2.87 20.49 2.49
C VAL A 61 4.33 20.34 2.89
N ASN A 62 5.23 20.29 1.89
CA ASN A 62 6.68 20.05 2.07
C ASN A 62 7.02 18.72 2.78
N GLY A 63 6.11 17.76 2.79
CA GLY A 63 6.40 16.40 3.23
C GLY A 63 7.15 15.64 2.15
N GLY A 64 8.16 14.86 2.54
CA GLY A 64 8.79 13.88 1.66
C GLY A 64 8.04 12.55 1.69
N THR A 65 8.64 11.55 1.06
CA THR A 65 8.06 10.22 0.87
C THR A 65 8.82 9.17 1.67
N GLY A 66 8.27 8.70 2.80
CA GLY A 66 8.86 7.59 3.57
C GLY A 66 8.43 6.22 3.07
N LEU A 67 8.65 5.95 1.78
CA LEU A 67 8.18 4.77 1.07
C LEU A 67 8.69 3.48 1.71
N TYR A 68 9.99 3.36 1.94
CA TYR A 68 10.59 2.06 2.30
C TYR A 68 10.18 1.59 3.70
N ASP A 69 10.29 2.46 4.70
CA ASP A 69 9.91 2.13 6.08
C ASP A 69 8.41 1.81 6.16
N THR A 70 7.59 2.55 5.42
CA THR A 70 6.14 2.32 5.36
C THR A 70 5.80 0.99 4.71
N THR A 71 6.43 0.66 3.57
CA THR A 71 6.22 -0.63 2.90
C THR A 71 6.60 -1.79 3.81
N LEU A 72 7.75 -1.70 4.51
CA LEU A 72 8.16 -2.74 5.45
C LEU A 72 7.18 -2.89 6.63
N ALA A 73 6.73 -1.77 7.19
CA ALA A 73 5.80 -1.78 8.31
C ALA A 73 4.42 -2.34 7.91
N ALA A 74 3.89 -1.93 6.75
CA ALA A 74 2.63 -2.43 6.24
C ALA A 74 2.70 -3.93 5.90
N TYR A 75 3.82 -4.41 5.35
CA TYR A 75 4.03 -5.84 5.12
C TYR A 75 3.97 -6.64 6.43
N LYS A 76 4.67 -6.16 7.47
CA LYS A 76 4.67 -6.80 8.79
C LYS A 76 3.28 -6.80 9.44
N ALA A 77 2.53 -5.70 9.34
CA ALA A 77 1.15 -5.63 9.84
C ALA A 77 0.26 -6.70 9.18
N VAL A 78 0.32 -6.85 7.86
CA VAL A 78 -0.42 -7.91 7.15
C VAL A 78 0.11 -9.31 7.48
N GLN A 79 1.40 -9.45 7.81
CA GLN A 79 1.98 -10.72 8.24
C GLN A 79 1.53 -11.17 9.62
N GLU A 80 1.38 -10.22 10.56
CA GLU A 80 0.86 -10.47 11.90
C GLU A 80 -0.60 -10.94 11.83
N ASP A 81 -1.42 -10.29 11.00
CA ASP A 81 -2.85 -10.58 10.83
C ASP A 81 -3.16 -11.46 9.60
N TRP A 82 -2.19 -12.25 9.11
CA TRP A 82 -2.38 -13.05 7.89
C TRP A 82 -3.50 -14.09 8.08
N GLU A 83 -4.45 -14.12 7.16
CA GLU A 83 -5.58 -15.06 7.20
C GLU A 83 -5.45 -16.18 6.15
N PRO A 84 -5.48 -17.47 6.56
CA PRO A 84 -5.51 -18.59 5.62
C PRO A 84 -6.80 -18.59 4.79
N GLY A 85 -6.70 -19.06 3.56
CA GLY A 85 -7.85 -19.09 2.64
C GLY A 85 -8.29 -17.70 2.16
N ARG A 86 -7.49 -16.66 2.41
CA ARG A 86 -7.68 -15.31 1.87
C ARG A 86 -6.47 -14.85 1.09
N VAL A 87 -6.69 -13.83 0.27
CA VAL A 87 -5.58 -13.11 -0.36
C VAL A 87 -5.11 -12.04 0.60
N ASN A 88 -3.87 -12.18 1.05
CA ASN A 88 -3.22 -11.20 1.90
C ASN A 88 -2.35 -10.28 1.03
N SER A 89 -2.56 -8.97 1.12
CA SER A 89 -1.90 -8.02 0.22
C SER A 89 -1.76 -6.63 0.81
N VAL A 90 -0.68 -5.94 0.47
CA VAL A 90 -0.48 -4.52 0.73
C VAL A 90 -0.60 -3.75 -0.59
N VAL A 91 -1.42 -2.69 -0.63
CA VAL A 91 -1.46 -1.75 -1.76
C VAL A 91 -0.82 -0.44 -1.32
N VAL A 92 0.28 -0.07 -1.95
CA VAL A 92 1.01 1.18 -1.68
C VAL A 92 0.79 2.13 -2.84
N MET A 93 0.36 3.37 -2.55
CA MET A 93 0.20 4.42 -3.55
C MET A 93 1.19 5.55 -3.24
N THR A 94 1.99 5.96 -4.21
CA THR A 94 3.00 7.03 -4.07
C THR A 94 3.03 7.93 -5.30
N ASP A 95 3.38 9.21 -5.12
CA ASP A 95 3.63 10.17 -6.19
C ASP A 95 5.12 10.53 -6.35
N GLY A 96 5.97 9.98 -5.48
CA GLY A 96 7.41 10.21 -5.48
C GLY A 96 8.24 8.95 -5.20
N VAL A 97 9.54 9.12 -5.35
CA VAL A 97 10.58 8.19 -4.86
C VAL A 97 10.73 8.29 -3.35
N ASN A 98 11.45 7.35 -2.72
CA ASN A 98 11.75 7.49 -1.29
C ASN A 98 12.62 8.73 -0.98
N GLU A 99 12.12 9.61 -0.11
CA GLU A 99 12.77 10.85 0.35
C GLU A 99 12.83 10.89 1.89
N ASN A 100 13.17 9.75 2.52
CA ASN A 100 13.33 9.65 3.97
C ASN A 100 14.77 9.27 4.34
N PRO A 101 15.72 10.24 4.45
CA PRO A 101 17.13 9.96 4.72
C PRO A 101 17.40 9.29 6.08
N ALA A 102 16.53 9.55 7.07
CA ALA A 102 16.61 8.92 8.38
C ALA A 102 16.06 7.49 8.41
N GLY A 103 15.41 7.05 7.33
CA GLY A 103 14.81 5.72 7.17
C GLY A 103 15.77 4.67 6.66
N ILE A 104 15.23 3.47 6.42
CA ILE A 104 15.99 2.37 5.82
C ILE A 104 16.33 2.65 4.36
N SER A 105 17.42 2.05 3.86
CA SER A 105 17.74 2.08 2.43
C SER A 105 16.92 1.06 1.63
N ARG A 106 16.85 1.23 0.30
CA ARG A 106 16.24 0.26 -0.61
C ARG A 106 16.82 -1.14 -0.41
N LYS A 107 18.15 -1.26 -0.35
CA LYS A 107 18.82 -2.54 -0.11
C LYS A 107 18.35 -3.17 1.19
N LYS A 108 18.28 -2.39 2.27
CA LYS A 108 17.83 -2.88 3.58
C LYS A 108 16.36 -3.33 3.54
N LEU A 109 15.49 -2.60 2.85
CA LEU A 109 14.10 -3.00 2.62
C LEU A 109 14.04 -4.37 1.93
N LEU A 110 14.72 -4.53 0.79
CA LEU A 110 14.69 -5.77 0.01
C LEU A 110 15.26 -6.94 0.80
N ASP A 111 16.34 -6.74 1.55
CA ASP A 111 16.94 -7.77 2.40
C ASP A 111 16.00 -8.20 3.53
N GLU A 112 15.32 -7.25 4.19
CA GLU A 112 14.33 -7.57 5.23
C GLU A 112 13.12 -8.30 4.65
N LEU A 113 12.58 -7.83 3.53
CA LEU A 113 11.45 -8.49 2.85
C LEU A 113 11.80 -9.93 2.46
N ARG A 114 12.98 -10.18 1.87
CA ARG A 114 13.43 -11.55 1.55
C ARG A 114 13.55 -12.43 2.79
N ARG A 115 14.00 -11.84 3.91
CA ARG A 115 14.20 -12.57 5.17
C ARG A 115 12.87 -12.96 5.82
N ILE A 116 11.86 -12.10 5.75
CA ILE A 116 10.57 -12.33 6.42
C ILE A 116 9.51 -12.94 5.50
N ALA A 117 9.70 -12.91 4.18
CA ALA A 117 8.77 -13.52 3.25
C ALA A 117 8.68 -15.03 3.50
N ASP A 118 7.45 -15.50 3.64
CA ASP A 118 7.12 -16.89 3.89
C ASP A 118 6.35 -17.45 2.68
N PRO A 119 6.92 -18.42 1.94
CA PRO A 119 6.24 -19.05 0.81
C PRO A 119 4.92 -19.75 1.19
N GLU A 120 4.76 -20.19 2.43
CA GLU A 120 3.53 -20.84 2.92
C GLU A 120 2.46 -19.81 3.31
N ARG A 121 2.87 -18.57 3.62
CA ARG A 121 2.01 -17.44 3.98
C ARG A 121 2.25 -16.25 3.04
N PRO A 122 1.94 -16.37 1.73
CA PRO A 122 2.27 -15.34 0.76
C PRO A 122 1.51 -14.05 1.03
N ILE A 123 2.23 -12.93 0.93
CA ILE A 123 1.70 -11.56 1.01
C ILE A 123 2.18 -10.80 -0.22
N GLN A 124 1.25 -10.38 -1.06
CA GLN A 124 1.58 -9.63 -2.27
C GLN A 124 1.70 -8.14 -1.98
N VAL A 125 2.72 -7.48 -2.54
CA VAL A 125 2.79 -6.01 -2.54
C VAL A 125 2.40 -5.50 -3.91
N ILE A 126 1.49 -4.53 -3.93
CA ILE A 126 1.06 -3.86 -5.15
C ILE A 126 1.45 -2.39 -5.05
N MET A 127 2.34 -1.96 -5.93
CA MET A 127 2.88 -0.60 -5.95
C MET A 127 2.19 0.20 -7.04
N ILE A 128 1.63 1.36 -6.70
CA ILE A 128 0.97 2.28 -7.63
C ILE A 128 1.68 3.62 -7.55
N GLY A 129 2.49 3.91 -8.57
CA GLY A 129 3.13 5.21 -8.77
C GLY A 129 2.23 6.18 -9.54
N ILE A 130 2.27 7.46 -9.18
CA ILE A 130 1.40 8.50 -9.70
C ILE A 130 2.23 9.69 -10.20
N GLY A 131 2.00 10.10 -11.44
CA GLY A 131 2.74 11.18 -12.08
C GLY A 131 4.16 10.77 -12.47
N SER A 132 4.98 11.76 -12.78
CA SER A 132 6.36 11.59 -13.28
C SER A 132 7.42 11.59 -12.18
N GLY A 133 7.04 11.83 -10.91
CA GLY A 133 7.96 11.89 -9.77
C GLY A 133 8.39 10.52 -9.23
N VAL A 134 7.84 9.44 -9.77
CA VAL A 134 8.10 8.07 -9.31
C VAL A 134 9.20 7.39 -10.12
N ASN A 135 9.91 6.46 -9.48
CA ASN A 135 10.88 5.61 -10.14
C ASN A 135 10.29 4.20 -10.32
N LYS A 136 10.06 3.76 -11.56
CA LYS A 136 9.41 2.48 -11.84
C LYS A 136 10.27 1.30 -11.40
N GLU A 137 11.58 1.37 -11.64
CA GLU A 137 12.55 0.33 -11.28
C GLU A 137 12.65 0.14 -9.75
N GLU A 138 12.48 1.22 -8.98
CA GLU A 138 12.37 1.19 -7.53
C GLU A 138 11.14 0.38 -7.10
N LEU A 139 9.96 0.70 -7.63
CA LEU A 139 8.72 0.00 -7.32
C LEU A 139 8.76 -1.48 -7.76
N GLU A 140 9.30 -1.76 -8.95
CA GLU A 140 9.44 -3.11 -9.49
C GLU A 140 10.33 -3.98 -8.60
N SER A 141 11.45 -3.45 -8.12
CA SER A 141 12.36 -4.22 -7.26
C SER A 141 11.74 -4.68 -5.94
N ILE A 142 10.71 -3.98 -5.45
CA ILE A 142 9.99 -4.34 -4.21
C ILE A 142 9.04 -5.50 -4.48
N VAL A 143 8.30 -5.46 -5.60
CA VAL A 143 7.33 -6.49 -5.96
C VAL A 143 8.01 -7.76 -6.51
N GLU A 144 9.25 -7.67 -7.01
CA GLU A 144 10.06 -8.84 -7.35
C GLU A 144 10.35 -9.73 -6.13
N VAL A 145 10.45 -9.15 -4.94
CA VAL A 145 10.71 -9.89 -3.70
C VAL A 145 9.43 -10.46 -3.09
N THR A 146 8.32 -9.73 -3.19
CA THR A 146 7.08 -10.02 -2.45
C THR A 146 5.99 -10.63 -3.32
N GLY A 147 6.15 -10.60 -4.64
CA GLY A 147 5.08 -10.86 -5.59
C GLY A 147 4.08 -9.70 -5.65
N GLY A 148 3.10 -9.82 -6.55
CA GLY A 148 2.14 -8.74 -6.85
C GLY A 148 2.52 -8.01 -8.13
N GLY A 149 2.54 -6.67 -8.11
CA GLY A 149 2.83 -5.89 -9.32
C GLY A 149 3.03 -4.40 -9.09
N ALA A 150 3.80 -3.77 -9.98
CA ALA A 150 4.05 -2.34 -9.99
C ALA A 150 3.36 -1.68 -11.19
N PHE A 151 2.66 -0.58 -10.95
CA PHE A 151 1.92 0.18 -11.96
C PHE A 151 2.26 1.65 -11.82
N VAL A 152 2.53 2.33 -12.93
CA VAL A 152 2.79 3.78 -12.95
C VAL A 152 1.73 4.45 -13.81
N ALA A 153 1.07 5.45 -13.25
CA ALA A 153 0.08 6.28 -13.90
C ALA A 153 0.68 7.66 -14.17
N GLU A 154 1.21 7.91 -15.37
CA GLU A 154 1.68 9.26 -15.74
C GLU A 154 0.55 10.29 -15.70
N ASP A 155 -0.64 9.89 -16.19
CA ASP A 155 -1.87 10.66 -16.09
C ASP A 155 -2.62 10.31 -14.79
N PRO A 156 -2.73 11.25 -13.83
CA PRO A 156 -3.44 11.01 -12.57
C PRO A 156 -4.92 10.62 -12.77
N THR A 157 -5.55 11.01 -13.89
CA THR A 157 -6.95 10.64 -14.15
C THR A 157 -7.14 9.13 -14.34
N LYS A 158 -6.06 8.41 -14.69
CA LYS A 158 -6.05 6.94 -14.90
C LYS A 158 -5.83 6.12 -13.64
N ILE A 159 -5.57 6.76 -12.48
CA ILE A 159 -5.30 6.04 -11.23
C ILE A 159 -6.47 5.12 -10.86
N GLY A 160 -7.70 5.53 -11.16
CA GLY A 160 -8.88 4.69 -10.95
C GLY A 160 -8.72 3.32 -11.63
N ASP A 161 -8.51 3.33 -12.94
CA ASP A 161 -8.39 2.11 -13.75
C ASP A 161 -7.18 1.25 -13.32
N ILE A 162 -6.07 1.89 -12.99
CA ILE A 162 -4.86 1.20 -12.49
C ILE A 162 -5.12 0.55 -11.14
N PHE A 163 -5.83 1.23 -10.24
CA PHE A 163 -6.21 0.65 -8.95
C PHE A 163 -7.13 -0.56 -9.15
N LEU A 164 -8.09 -0.48 -10.08
CA LEU A 164 -8.96 -1.61 -10.42
C LEU A 164 -8.16 -2.80 -10.98
N LYS A 165 -7.23 -2.51 -11.89
CA LYS A 165 -6.33 -3.52 -12.46
C LYS A 165 -5.48 -4.17 -11.37
N ALA A 166 -4.88 -3.38 -10.50
CA ALA A 166 -4.11 -3.83 -9.34
C ALA A 166 -4.92 -4.78 -8.44
N ILE A 167 -6.18 -4.44 -8.13
CA ILE A 167 -7.04 -5.34 -7.35
C ILE A 167 -7.38 -6.61 -8.13
N SER A 168 -7.66 -6.50 -9.43
CA SER A 168 -8.07 -7.64 -10.26
C SER A 168 -6.97 -8.69 -10.45
N LEU A 169 -5.70 -8.29 -10.28
CA LEU A 169 -4.53 -9.18 -10.38
C LEU A 169 -4.28 -9.97 -9.09
N ARG A 170 -5.02 -9.68 -8.02
CA ARG A 170 -5.00 -10.53 -6.84
C ARG A 170 -5.56 -11.90 -7.20
N PRO A 171 -4.81 -12.99 -6.91
CA PRO A 171 -5.29 -14.35 -7.13
C PRO A 171 -6.66 -14.50 -6.48
N ARG A 172 -7.55 -15.32 -7.02
CA ARG A 172 -8.71 -15.73 -6.22
C ARG A 172 -8.18 -16.62 -5.10
N ALA A 173 -8.66 -16.42 -3.87
CA ALA A 173 -8.39 -17.39 -2.82
C ALA A 173 -8.82 -18.78 -3.32
N ASN A 174 -7.92 -19.76 -3.24
CA ASN A 174 -8.26 -21.13 -3.59
C ASN A 174 -9.42 -21.55 -2.66
N ARG A 175 -10.56 -21.90 -3.28
CA ARG A 175 -11.72 -22.44 -2.58
C ARG A 175 -11.46 -23.85 -2.09
#